data_AF-A0A1M7YNN0-F1
#
_entry.id   AF-A0A1M7YNN0-F1
#
_cell.length_a   1.000
_cell.length_b   1.000
_cell.length_c   1.000
_cell.angle_alpha   90.00
_cell.angle_beta   90.00
_cell.angle_gamma   90.00
#
_symmetry.space_group_name_H-M   'P 1'
#
loop_
_entity.id
_entity.type
_entity.pdbx_description
1 polymer ?
#
loop_
_entity_poly.entity_id
_entity_poly.type
_entity_poly.pdbx_seq_one_letter_code
_entity_poly.pdbx_strand_id
1 'polypeptide(L)'
;MFMKEKKEEYRFTIQFNPADPSHQQVAGILNRQGRRKAQYLVNAVCTYENGTGLTLAESAPVNYQMIENIVDQILTSKSLPQKQPVSPAAKGIEMETYLLERIDFEESILDTPGENSLSAITESIEAFRKKK
;
A
#
# COMPACT_ATOMS: atom_id res chain seq x y z
N MET A 1 13.06 -38.93 -22.90
CA MET A 1 11.86 -38.09 -23.05
C MET A 1 11.94 -36.98 -22.02
N PHE A 2 12.18 -35.74 -22.44
CA PHE A 2 12.17 -34.59 -21.54
C PHE A 2 10.72 -34.14 -21.36
N MET A 3 10.13 -34.43 -20.21
CA MET A 3 8.85 -33.85 -19.81
C MET A 3 9.08 -32.35 -19.60
N LYS A 4 8.53 -31.53 -20.50
CA LYS A 4 8.55 -30.08 -20.38
C LYS A 4 7.70 -29.71 -19.16
N GLU A 5 8.36 -29.49 -18.03
CA GLU A 5 7.72 -29.05 -16.79
C GLU A 5 6.75 -27.91 -17.09
N LYS A 6 5.50 -28.09 -16.67
CA LYS A 6 4.44 -27.11 -16.88
C LYS A 6 4.86 -25.82 -16.20
N LYS A 7 5.07 -24.80 -17.03
CA LYS A 7 5.33 -23.40 -16.67
C LYS A 7 4.46 -23.00 -15.48
N GLU A 8 5.11 -22.80 -14.33
CA GLU A 8 4.58 -22.36 -13.03
C GLU A 8 3.08 -22.04 -12.98
N GLU A 9 2.28 -23.05 -12.62
CA GLU A 9 0.81 -23.01 -12.61
C GLU A 9 0.22 -21.88 -11.75
N TYR A 10 0.95 -21.44 -10.73
CA TYR A 10 0.50 -20.43 -9.75
C TYR A 10 1.11 -19.05 -9.96
N ARG A 11 1.90 -18.84 -11.02
CA ARG A 11 2.53 -17.54 -11.31
C ARG A 11 1.75 -16.78 -12.37
N PHE A 12 1.13 -15.69 -11.95
CA PHE A 12 0.41 -14.78 -12.84
C PHE A 12 1.17 -13.46 -13.01
N THR A 13 1.15 -12.92 -14.22
CA THR A 13 1.62 -11.55 -14.52
C THR A 13 0.44 -10.77 -15.07
N ILE A 14 0.03 -9.71 -14.38
CA ILE A 14 -1.13 -8.88 -14.73
C ILE A 14 -0.64 -7.45 -14.93
N GLN A 15 -0.93 -6.86 -16.07
CA GLN A 15 -0.63 -5.46 -16.37
C GLN A 15 -1.93 -4.64 -16.31
N PHE A 16 -1.94 -3.61 -15.48
CA PHE A 16 -3.06 -2.66 -15.39
C PHE A 16 -2.93 -1.57 -16.46
N ASN A 17 -4.05 -1.11 -17.01
CA ASN A 17 -4.08 -0.01 -17.96
C ASN A 17 -3.94 1.33 -17.19
N PRO A 18 -2.86 2.10 -17.39
CA PRO A 18 -2.71 3.39 -16.72
C PRO A 18 -3.68 4.46 -17.22
N ALA A 19 -4.36 4.28 -18.36
CA ALA A 19 -5.34 5.24 -18.86
C ALA A 19 -6.71 5.13 -18.16
N ASP A 20 -6.99 4.02 -17.46
CA ASP A 20 -8.26 3.81 -16.76
C ASP A 20 -8.11 4.16 -15.27
N PRO A 21 -8.88 5.13 -14.73
CA PRO A 21 -8.85 5.52 -13.31
C PRO A 21 -9.11 4.35 -12.36
N SER A 22 -9.97 3.40 -12.73
CA SER A 22 -10.30 2.23 -11.92
C SER A 22 -9.08 1.30 -11.81
N HIS A 23 -8.38 1.10 -12.92
CA HIS A 23 -7.15 0.32 -12.94
C HIS A 23 -6.03 1.00 -12.14
N GLN A 24 -5.92 2.33 -12.21
CA GLN A 24 -4.98 3.09 -11.37
C GLN A 24 -5.29 2.91 -9.88
N GLN A 25 -6.56 2.99 -9.50
CA GLN A 25 -7.00 2.80 -8.12
C GLN A 25 -6.66 1.38 -7.61
N VAL A 26 -6.99 0.34 -8.39
CA VAL A 26 -6.69 -1.05 -8.03
C VAL A 26 -5.17 -1.27 -7.93
N ALA A 27 -4.40 -0.75 -8.87
CA ALA A 27 -2.94 -0.82 -8.82
C ALA A 27 -2.39 -0.12 -7.56
N GLY A 28 -2.92 1.05 -7.19
CA GLY A 28 -2.56 1.76 -5.97
C GLY A 28 -2.90 0.96 -4.69
N ILE A 29 -4.07 0.33 -4.64
CA ILE A 29 -4.47 -0.56 -3.53
C ILE A 29 -3.48 -1.73 -3.40
N LEU A 30 -3.19 -2.43 -4.50
CA LEU A 30 -2.27 -3.57 -4.50
C LEU A 30 -0.85 -3.14 -4.14
N ASN A 31 -0.36 -2.02 -4.68
CA ASN A 31 0.98 -1.50 -4.40
C ASN A 31 1.20 -1.24 -2.91
N ARG A 32 0.20 -0.67 -2.21
CA ARG A 32 0.23 -0.47 -0.74
C ARG A 32 0.32 -1.76 0.07
N GLN A 33 -0.11 -2.92 -0.46
CA GLN A 33 -0.04 -4.20 0.25
C GLN A 33 1.39 -4.78 0.36
N GLY A 34 2.40 -4.20 -0.31
CA GLY A 34 3.78 -4.71 -0.27
C GLY A 34 3.88 -6.18 -0.70
N ARG A 35 4.48 -7.03 0.14
CA ARG A 35 4.64 -8.49 -0.09
C ARG A 35 3.33 -9.30 0.04
N ARG A 36 2.23 -8.68 0.46
CA ARG A 36 0.94 -9.35 0.75
C ARG A 36 -0.08 -9.25 -0.39
N LYS A 37 0.33 -8.81 -1.60
CA LYS A 37 -0.56 -8.67 -2.77
C LYS A 37 -1.29 -9.95 -3.13
N ALA A 38 -0.60 -11.09 -3.11
CA ALA A 38 -1.20 -12.38 -3.42
C ALA A 38 -2.32 -12.73 -2.43
N GLN A 39 -2.08 -12.53 -1.12
CA GLN A 39 -3.09 -12.75 -0.09
C GLN A 39 -4.30 -11.82 -0.25
N TYR A 40 -4.05 -10.55 -0.61
CA TYR A 40 -5.12 -9.59 -0.85
C TYR A 40 -6.00 -10.03 -2.03
N LEU A 41 -5.40 -10.52 -3.11
CA LEU A 41 -6.14 -11.05 -4.27
C LEU A 41 -6.95 -12.31 -3.91
N VAL A 42 -6.38 -13.23 -3.12
CA VAL A 42 -7.10 -14.40 -2.62
C VAL A 42 -8.35 -13.98 -1.85
N ASN A 43 -8.19 -13.05 -0.89
CA ASN A 43 -9.32 -12.57 -0.10
C ASN A 43 -10.36 -11.90 -0.99
N ALA A 44 -9.96 -11.03 -1.92
CA ALA A 44 -10.88 -10.35 -2.82
C ALA A 44 -11.69 -11.32 -3.70
N VAL A 45 -11.03 -12.35 -4.26
CA VAL A 45 -11.68 -13.37 -5.09
C VAL A 45 -12.62 -14.24 -4.24
N CYS A 46 -12.17 -14.76 -3.09
CA CYS A 46 -13.02 -15.54 -2.21
C CYS A 46 -14.25 -14.76 -1.75
N THR A 47 -14.07 -13.49 -1.41
CA THR A 47 -15.15 -12.62 -0.96
C THR A 47 -16.14 -12.28 -2.09
N TYR A 48 -15.66 -12.11 -3.33
CA TYR A 48 -16.51 -11.94 -4.51
C TYR A 48 -17.32 -13.20 -4.85
N GLU A 49 -16.66 -14.36 -4.92
CA GLU A 49 -17.30 -15.65 -5.26
C GLU A 49 -18.28 -16.12 -4.18
N ASN A 50 -17.93 -15.93 -2.90
CA ASN A 50 -18.78 -16.31 -1.78
C ASN A 50 -19.92 -15.29 -1.53
N GLY A 51 -20.08 -14.29 -2.39
CA GLY A 51 -21.16 -13.30 -2.31
C GLY A 51 -21.11 -12.37 -1.09
N THR A 52 -20.01 -12.40 -0.33
CA THR A 52 -19.80 -11.55 0.85
C THR A 52 -19.17 -10.20 0.50
N GLY A 53 -18.75 -10.03 -0.75
CA GLY A 53 -17.89 -8.93 -1.22
C GLY A 53 -18.56 -7.76 -1.91
N LEU A 54 -19.88 -7.78 -2.04
CA LEU A 54 -20.66 -6.70 -2.65
C LEU A 54 -21.79 -6.21 -1.73
N THR A 55 -21.60 -6.27 -0.41
CA THR A 55 -22.27 -5.26 0.41
C THR A 55 -21.48 -3.97 0.25
N LEU A 56 -21.69 -3.29 -0.89
CA LEU A 56 -21.54 -1.84 -0.96
C LEU A 56 -22.31 -1.34 0.24
N ALA A 57 -21.59 -0.98 1.32
CA ALA A 57 -22.10 -0.74 2.66
C ALA A 57 -23.60 -0.48 2.61
N GLU A 58 -24.42 -1.53 2.79
CA GLU A 58 -25.80 -1.29 3.16
C GLU A 58 -25.63 -0.51 4.45
N SER A 59 -25.88 0.80 4.37
CA SER A 59 -25.78 1.66 5.54
C SER A 59 -26.55 0.93 6.61
N ALA A 60 -25.85 0.51 7.68
CA ALA A 60 -26.51 -0.13 8.81
C ALA A 60 -27.78 0.68 9.09
N PRO A 61 -28.95 0.04 9.27
CA PRO A 61 -30.23 0.73 9.30
C PRO A 61 -30.09 1.95 10.21
N VAL A 62 -30.22 3.13 9.60
CA VAL A 62 -29.94 4.39 10.28
C VAL A 62 -30.87 4.46 11.49
N ASN A 63 -30.29 4.36 12.68
CA ASN A 63 -31.06 4.38 13.91
C ASN A 63 -31.42 5.84 14.22
N TYR A 64 -32.56 6.28 13.67
CA TYR A 64 -33.08 7.63 13.87
C TYR A 64 -33.28 7.99 15.34
N GLN A 65 -33.60 7.01 16.21
CA GLN A 65 -33.72 7.23 17.65
C GLN A 65 -32.37 7.58 18.30
N MET A 66 -31.29 6.92 17.86
CA MET A 66 -29.95 7.28 18.31
C MET A 66 -29.55 8.67 17.83
N ILE A 67 -29.92 9.05 16.60
CA ILE A 67 -29.66 10.37 16.05
C ILE A 67 -30.45 11.45 16.81
N GLU A 68 -31.74 11.23 17.07
CA GLU A 68 -32.59 12.14 17.86
C GLU A 68 -31.99 12.37 19.25
N ASN A 69 -31.62 11.29 19.96
CA ASN A 69 -30.99 11.41 21.28
C ASN A 69 -29.68 12.20 21.25
N ILE A 70 -28.85 12.01 20.22
CA ILE A 70 -27.60 12.77 20.03
C ILE A 70 -27.91 14.26 19.75
N VAL A 71 -28.90 14.56 18.90
CA VAL A 71 -29.31 15.93 18.59
C VAL A 71 -29.87 16.63 19.84
N ASP A 72 -30.75 15.96 20.59
CA ASP A 72 -31.31 16.48 21.85
C ASP A 72 -30.22 16.71 22.89
N GLN A 73 -29.24 15.81 23.00
CA GLN A 73 -28.08 15.99 23.87
C GLN A 73 -27.23 17.20 23.45
N ILE A 74 -27.02 17.44 22.15
CA ILE A 74 -26.27 18.59 21.64
C ILE A 74 -27.02 19.90 21.89
N LEU A 75 -28.33 19.93 21.67
CA LEU A 75 -29.16 21.12 21.92
C LEU A 75 -29.26 21.42 23.42
N THR A 76 -29.38 20.38 24.25
CA THR A 76 -29.40 20.49 25.71
C THR A 76 -28.04 20.88 26.29
N SER A 77 -26.93 20.38 25.73
CA SER A 77 -25.58 20.73 26.19
C SER A 77 -25.15 22.15 25.80
N LYS A 78 -25.69 22.70 24.72
CA LYS A 78 -25.44 24.11 24.32
C LYS A 78 -26.14 25.15 25.19
N SER A 79 -27.07 24.77 26.07
CA SER A 79 -27.79 25.71 26.96
C SER A 79 -27.14 25.92 28.33
N LEU A 80 -26.00 25.29 28.61
CA LEU A 80 -25.22 25.52 29.83
C LEU A 80 -23.87 26.17 29.48
N PRO A 81 -23.58 27.40 29.95
CA PRO A 81 -22.24 27.96 29.86
C PRO A 81 -21.33 27.23 30.87
N GLN A 82 -20.76 26.08 30.47
CA GLN A 82 -19.67 25.48 31.23
C GLN A 82 -18.37 26.22 30.92
N LYS A 83 -18.07 27.14 31.84
CA LYS A 83 -16.79 27.84 32.01
C LYS A 83 -15.70 26.80 32.31
N GLN A 84 -15.01 26.31 31.29
CA GLN A 84 -13.78 25.54 31.48
C GLN A 84 -12.61 26.50 31.75
N PRO A 85 -11.84 26.31 32.84
CA PRO A 85 -10.59 27.02 33.04
C PRO A 85 -9.54 26.57 32.02
N VAL A 86 -8.83 27.56 31.50
CA VAL A 86 -7.74 27.44 30.54
C VAL A 86 -6.48 26.84 31.17
N SER A 87 -5.66 26.28 30.27
CA SER A 87 -4.18 26.24 30.30
C SER A 87 -3.52 24.88 30.62
N PRO A 88 -2.23 24.68 30.25
CA PRO A 88 -1.88 24.07 28.97
C PRO A 88 -0.79 22.99 29.11
N ALA A 89 -0.79 21.97 28.25
CA ALA A 89 0.38 21.10 28.12
C ALA A 89 0.46 20.50 26.73
N ALA A 90 1.07 21.26 25.82
CA ALA A 90 1.74 20.69 24.67
C ALA A 90 2.92 19.85 25.17
N LYS A 91 2.92 18.55 24.88
CA LYS A 91 4.13 17.74 24.71
C LYS A 91 3.91 16.79 23.56
N GLY A 92 4.63 17.05 22.46
CA GLY A 92 4.79 16.07 21.40
C GLY A 92 5.53 14.85 21.93
N ILE A 93 5.18 13.69 21.37
CA ILE A 93 5.94 12.45 21.41
C ILE A 93 5.69 11.86 20.01
N GLU A 94 6.54 12.20 19.05
CA GLU A 94 7.71 11.42 18.63
C GLU A 94 7.30 10.03 18.12
N MET A 95 7.33 9.91 16.79
CA MET A 95 7.16 8.66 16.06
C MET A 95 8.28 7.70 16.49
N GLU A 96 7.93 6.76 17.36
CA GLU A 96 8.83 5.70 17.77
C GLU A 96 9.10 4.81 16.55
N THR A 97 10.33 4.92 16.07
CA THR A 97 10.89 4.20 14.95
C THR A 97 10.69 2.71 15.11
N TYR A 98 9.96 2.10 14.18
CA TYR A 98 9.91 0.65 14.02
C TYR A 98 11.33 0.10 13.87
N LEU A 99 11.86 -0.56 14.90
CA LEU A 99 12.87 -1.60 14.76
C LEU A 99 12.20 -2.82 14.12
N LEU A 100 11.93 -2.71 12.81
CA LEU A 100 11.82 -3.88 11.95
C LEU A 100 13.23 -4.42 11.82
N GLU A 101 13.47 -5.60 12.41
CA GLU A 101 14.61 -6.45 12.09
C GLU A 101 14.87 -6.34 10.58
N ARG A 102 16.06 -5.82 10.25
CA ARG A 102 16.52 -5.68 8.88
C ARG A 102 16.50 -7.06 8.25
N ILE A 103 15.54 -7.28 7.34
CA ILE A 103 15.67 -8.32 6.34
C ILE A 103 16.72 -7.78 5.37
N ASP A 104 17.92 -8.33 5.42
CA ASP A 104 18.99 -8.07 4.47
C ASP A 104 18.45 -8.28 3.05
N PHE A 105 18.23 -7.16 2.36
CA PHE A 105 17.96 -7.15 0.94
C PHE A 105 18.78 -6.00 0.37
N GLU A 106 19.83 -6.40 -0.35
CA GLU A 106 20.88 -5.62 -1.02
C GLU A 106 22.08 -5.15 -0.17
N GLU A 107 23.05 -6.06 -0.03
CA GLU A 107 24.47 -5.73 -0.05
C GLU A 107 25.06 -6.18 -1.40
N SER A 108 24.75 -5.47 -2.49
CA SER A 108 25.52 -5.60 -3.75
C SER A 108 25.55 -4.34 -4.64
N ILE A 109 25.03 -3.19 -4.17
CA ILE A 109 25.13 -1.93 -4.91
C ILE A 109 25.66 -0.80 -4.02
N LEU A 110 26.70 -1.07 -3.24
CA LEU A 110 27.54 0.00 -2.70
C LEU A 110 28.96 -0.48 -2.33
N ASP A 111 29.63 -1.15 -3.27
CA ASP A 111 31.09 -1.20 -3.21
C ASP A 111 31.65 -0.02 -4.02
N THR A 112 32.44 0.78 -3.31
CA THR A 112 33.49 1.72 -3.71
C THR A 112 33.74 1.92 -5.23
N PRO A 113 34.03 3.15 -5.70
CA PRO A 113 34.43 3.39 -7.08
C PRO A 113 35.82 2.78 -7.32
N GLY A 114 35.86 1.47 -7.55
CA GLY A 114 37.04 0.79 -8.07
C GLY A 114 37.30 1.27 -9.49
N GLU A 115 38.54 1.61 -9.79
CA GLU A 115 39.06 2.10 -11.07
C GLU A 115 38.61 1.25 -12.28
N ASN A 116 38.20 0.00 -12.04
CA ASN A 116 37.72 -0.96 -13.02
C ASN A 116 36.27 -0.73 -13.50
N SER A 117 35.47 0.04 -12.77
CA SER A 117 34.08 0.36 -13.15
C SER A 117 34.03 1.33 -14.34
N LEU A 118 34.93 2.31 -14.34
CA LEU A 118 35.06 3.30 -15.41
C LEU A 118 35.70 2.67 -16.66
N SER A 119 36.66 1.77 -16.49
CA SER A 119 37.31 1.08 -17.62
C SER A 119 36.33 0.23 -18.42
N ALA A 120 35.39 -0.46 -17.76
CA ALA A 120 34.36 -1.28 -18.41
C ALA A 120 33.39 -0.44 -19.26
N ILE A 121 33.09 0.79 -18.82
CA ILE A 121 32.25 1.73 -19.57
C ILE A 121 33.01 2.25 -20.80
N THR A 122 34.29 2.62 -20.65
CA THR A 122 35.10 3.08 -21.79
C THR A 122 35.31 2.01 -22.85
N GLU A 123 35.54 0.75 -22.45
CA GLU A 123 35.72 -0.37 -23.38
C GLU A 123 34.43 -0.67 -24.16
N SER A 124 33.27 -0.57 -23.49
CA SER A 124 31.97 -0.71 -24.14
C SER A 124 31.74 0.40 -25.19
N ILE A 125 32.10 1.65 -24.88
CA ILE A 125 31.94 2.78 -25.82
C ILE A 125 32.89 2.65 -27.03
N GLU A 126 34.14 2.21 -26.84
CA GLU A 126 35.08 1.99 -27.94
C GLU A 126 34.66 0.86 -28.89
N ALA A 127 34.07 -0.22 -28.35
CA ALA A 127 33.57 -1.33 -29.16
C ALA A 127 32.48 -0.87 -30.14
N PHE A 128 31.63 0.08 -29.74
CA PHE A 128 30.63 0.68 -30.65
C PHE A 128 31.25 1.60 -31.69
N ARG A 129 32.35 2.27 -31.37
CA ARG A 129 33.03 3.19 -32.30
C ARG A 129 33.82 2.47 -33.39
N LYS A 130 34.29 1.24 -33.14
CA LYS A 130 35.04 0.40 -34.10
C LYS A 130 34.16 -0.32 -35.15
N LYS A 131 32.83 -0.31 -35.00
CA LYS A 131 31.90 -1.01 -35.92
C LYS A 131 31.31 -0.07 -36.99
N LYS A 132 32.14 0.82 -37.53
CA LYS A 132 31.80 1.72 -38.65
C LYS A 132 32.93 1.75 -39.66
#